data_AF-A0A2R6NDS5-F1
#
_entry.id   AF-A0A2R6NDS5-F1
#
_cell.length_a   1.000
_cell.length_b   1.000
_cell.length_c   1.000
_cell.angle_alpha   90.00
_cell.angle_beta   90.00
_cell.angle_gamma   90.00
#
_symmetry.space_group_name_H-M   'P 1'
#
loop_
_entity.id
_entity.type
_entity.pdbx_description
1 polymer ?
#
loop_
_entity_poly.entity_id
_entity_poly.type
_entity_poly.pdbx_seq_one_letter_code
_entity_poly.pdbx_strand_id
1 'polypeptide(L)'
;MADTGPSNVDDRASDETDDTFTLVDESSTDAAGDLVGIFKDGVIGAIAGAAGTVMLSAVLFVALNLGWFDSSAFGGLAALIGLGSDNLLGYVIFFGGGMTTWPLLFVSVQEFLPGSMLAFRGVSFATITWTGFIGAFYTGQSGLALVGYVVCSLVAHWAYGFTLGSVFEYFLERVDTRIGGRPRVE
;
A
#
# COMPACT_ATOMS: atom_id res chain seq x y z
N MET A 1 76.87 27.52 17.41
CA MET A 1 77.26 26.13 17.06
C MET A 1 76.09 25.28 17.53
N ALA A 2 75.15 24.93 16.65
CA ALA A 2 75.17 23.68 15.84
C ALA A 2 75.28 22.46 16.78
N ASP A 3 74.44 21.42 16.78
CA ASP A 3 73.79 20.69 15.69
C ASP A 3 72.97 19.57 16.40
N THR A 4 71.64 19.47 16.19
CA THR A 4 70.92 18.34 15.56
C THR A 4 71.02 16.94 16.20
N GLY A 5 69.86 16.28 16.32
CA GLY A 5 69.75 14.81 16.32
C GLY A 5 68.68 14.23 17.23
N PRO A 6 68.02 13.12 16.83
CA PRO A 6 66.56 12.89 16.95
C PRO A 6 66.27 11.79 18.00
N SER A 7 65.08 11.29 18.31
CA SER A 7 63.85 11.07 17.56
C SER A 7 62.75 10.75 18.59
N ASN A 8 61.68 11.52 18.60
CA ASN A 8 60.40 11.03 19.11
C ASN A 8 59.96 9.97 18.11
N VAL A 9 60.06 8.69 18.48
CA VAL A 9 59.60 7.60 17.62
C VAL A 9 58.08 7.69 17.63
N ASP A 10 57.55 8.12 16.48
CA ASP A 10 56.16 7.96 16.07
C ASP A 10 55.72 6.51 16.33
N ASP A 11 54.88 6.31 17.35
CA ASP A 11 53.92 5.20 17.38
C ASP A 11 52.72 5.56 16.48
N ARG A 12 53.02 5.79 15.20
CA ARG A 12 52.04 5.97 14.12
C ARG A 12 52.42 5.07 12.95
N ALA A 13 52.19 3.78 13.11
CA ALA A 13 52.08 2.85 11.98
C ALA A 13 51.52 1.51 12.45
N SER A 14 50.22 1.43 12.67
CA SER A 14 49.41 0.21 12.44
C SER A 14 47.99 0.38 13.00
N ASP A 15 47.22 1.32 12.43
CA ASP A 15 45.76 1.23 12.56
C ASP A 15 45.06 1.94 11.39
N GLU A 16 45.45 1.59 10.16
CA GLU A 16 44.85 2.13 8.95
C GLU A 16 44.52 0.98 7.97
N THR A 17 43.98 -0.12 8.51
CA THR A 17 43.57 -1.27 7.68
C THR A 17 42.28 -1.96 8.13
N ASP A 18 41.52 -1.39 9.07
CA ASP A 18 40.27 -1.99 9.58
C ASP A 18 39.00 -1.17 9.29
N ASP A 19 39.09 -0.14 8.43
CA ASP A 19 37.93 0.70 8.10
C ASP A 19 37.29 0.35 6.75
N THR A 20 38.00 -0.39 5.88
CA THR A 20 37.49 -0.70 4.53
C THR A 20 36.70 -2.01 4.46
N PHE A 21 36.92 -2.94 5.39
CA PHE A 21 36.16 -4.19 5.45
C PHE A 21 34.79 -4.01 6.13
N THR A 22 34.66 -3.00 6.99
CA THR A 22 33.49 -2.77 7.86
C THR A 22 32.41 -1.91 7.21
N LEU A 23 32.78 -0.97 6.32
CA LEU A 23 31.81 -0.10 5.62
C LEU A 23 31.02 -0.83 4.51
N VAL A 24 31.59 -1.89 3.94
CA VAL A 24 30.90 -2.71 2.93
C VAL A 24 29.90 -3.66 3.59
N ASP A 25 30.20 -4.14 4.80
CA ASP A 25 29.34 -5.07 5.55
C ASP A 25 28.14 -4.36 6.19
N GLU A 26 28.33 -3.17 6.79
CA GLU A 26 27.20 -2.38 7.32
C GLU A 26 26.28 -1.85 6.20
N SER A 27 26.83 -1.28 5.12
CA SER A 27 25.97 -0.74 4.05
C SER A 27 25.18 -1.81 3.29
N SER A 28 25.74 -3.02 3.14
CA SER A 28 25.04 -4.14 2.51
C SER A 28 24.01 -4.79 3.45
N THR A 29 24.29 -4.82 4.75
CA THR A 29 23.35 -5.31 5.78
C THR A 29 22.19 -4.34 5.97
N ASP A 30 22.44 -3.03 5.98
CA ASP A 30 21.41 -1.99 6.06
C ASP A 30 20.56 -1.96 4.79
N ALA A 31 21.17 -2.04 3.61
CA ALA A 31 20.43 -2.14 2.35
C ALA A 31 19.57 -3.40 2.27
N ALA A 32 20.08 -4.55 2.75
CA ALA A 32 19.30 -5.77 2.85
C ALA A 32 18.14 -5.64 3.86
N GLY A 33 18.38 -4.96 5.00
CA GLY A 33 17.37 -4.64 6.01
C GLY A 33 16.25 -3.76 5.45
N ASP A 34 16.60 -2.71 4.71
CA ASP A 34 15.65 -1.81 4.04
C ASP A 34 14.83 -2.54 2.98
N LEU A 35 15.45 -3.40 2.17
CA LEU A 35 14.75 -4.22 1.17
C LEU A 35 13.76 -5.19 1.83
N VAL A 36 14.14 -5.83 2.94
CA VAL A 36 13.26 -6.71 3.71
C VAL A 36 12.12 -5.91 4.34
N GLY A 37 12.38 -4.70 4.82
CA GLY A 37 11.37 -3.76 5.33
C GLY A 37 10.34 -3.41 4.26
N ILE A 38 10.79 -2.97 3.08
CA ILE A 38 9.95 -2.64 1.93
C ILE A 38 9.10 -3.84 1.49
N PHE A 39 9.70 -5.04 1.44
CA PHE A 39 8.96 -6.24 1.06
C PHE A 39 7.88 -6.59 2.10
N LYS A 40 8.20 -6.49 3.40
CA LYS A 40 7.25 -6.73 4.49
C LYS A 40 6.08 -5.74 4.43
N ASP A 41 6.37 -4.46 4.19
CA ASP A 41 5.36 -3.41 4.08
C ASP A 41 4.50 -3.60 2.82
N GLY A 42 5.10 -4.07 1.73
CA GLY A 42 4.40 -4.48 0.51
C GLY A 42 3.43 -5.66 0.76
N VAL A 43 3.86 -6.68 1.52
CA VAL A 43 2.99 -7.82 1.90
C VAL A 43 1.85 -7.37 2.81
N ILE A 44 2.12 -6.51 3.79
CA ILE A 44 1.09 -5.91 4.65
C ILE A 44 0.07 -5.15 3.81
N GLY A 45 0.55 -4.33 2.87
CA GLY A 45 -0.31 -3.62 1.93
C GLY A 45 -1.14 -4.56 1.06
N ALA A 46 -0.56 -5.68 0.62
CA ALA A 46 -1.29 -6.68 -0.15
C ALA A 46 -2.42 -7.34 0.65
N ILE A 47 -2.18 -7.66 1.92
CA ILE A 47 -3.18 -8.24 2.82
C ILE A 47 -4.28 -7.21 3.12
N ALA A 48 -3.90 -5.97 3.42
CA ALA A 48 -4.85 -4.89 3.68
C ALA A 48 -5.72 -4.59 2.44
N GLY A 49 -5.10 -4.56 1.26
CA GLY A 49 -5.78 -4.44 -0.02
C GLY A 49 -6.71 -5.60 -0.33
N ALA A 50 -6.28 -6.83 -0.09
CA ALA A 50 -7.12 -8.02 -0.28
C ALA A 50 -8.35 -7.97 0.64
N ALA A 51 -8.17 -7.64 1.92
CA ALA A 51 -9.27 -7.49 2.87
C ALA A 51 -10.25 -6.38 2.44
N GLY A 52 -9.73 -5.21 2.05
CA GLY A 52 -10.55 -4.12 1.51
C GLY A 52 -11.29 -4.53 0.25
N THR A 53 -10.64 -5.25 -0.67
CA THR A 53 -11.23 -5.69 -1.94
C THR A 53 -12.34 -6.71 -1.73
N VAL A 54 -12.19 -7.62 -0.76
CA VAL A 54 -13.27 -8.52 -0.35
C VAL A 54 -14.48 -7.74 0.13
N MET A 55 -14.29 -6.71 0.96
CA MET A 55 -15.39 -5.85 1.43
C MET A 55 -16.05 -5.08 0.29
N LEU A 56 -15.25 -4.55 -0.63
CA LEU A 56 -15.75 -3.90 -1.85
C LEU A 56 -16.60 -4.87 -2.67
N SER A 57 -16.07 -6.05 -2.97
CA SER A 57 -16.75 -7.09 -3.74
C SER A 57 -18.04 -7.55 -3.05
N ALA A 58 -18.07 -7.64 -1.71
CA ALA A 58 -19.28 -8.01 -0.97
C ALA A 58 -20.40 -6.97 -1.17
N VAL A 59 -20.09 -5.67 -1.11
CA VAL A 59 -21.08 -4.62 -1.33
C VAL A 59 -21.52 -4.58 -2.80
N LEU A 60 -20.60 -4.72 -3.75
CA LEU A 60 -20.96 -4.82 -5.17
C LEU A 60 -21.79 -6.07 -5.47
N PHE A 61 -21.56 -7.18 -4.78
CA PHE A 61 -22.38 -8.38 -4.88
C PHE A 61 -23.82 -8.12 -4.45
N VAL A 62 -24.04 -7.31 -3.42
CA VAL A 62 -25.40 -6.85 -3.06
C VAL A 62 -25.99 -6.01 -4.20
N ALA A 63 -25.24 -5.06 -4.76
CA ALA A 63 -25.71 -4.25 -5.88
C ALA A 63 -26.03 -5.07 -7.14
N LEU A 64 -25.24 -6.13 -7.41
CA LEU A 64 -25.49 -7.11 -8.48
C LEU A 64 -26.85 -7.79 -8.31
N ASN A 65 -27.14 -8.30 -7.11
CA ASN A 65 -28.41 -8.98 -6.81
C ASN A 65 -29.62 -8.05 -6.88
N LEU A 66 -29.42 -6.75 -6.64
CA LEU A 66 -30.46 -5.72 -6.77
C LEU A 66 -30.61 -5.17 -8.20
N GLY A 67 -29.77 -5.62 -9.15
CA GLY A 67 -29.75 -5.12 -10.54
C GLY A 67 -29.21 -3.70 -10.67
N TRP A 68 -28.49 -3.20 -9.66
CA TRP A 68 -27.87 -1.87 -9.66
C TRP A 68 -26.44 -1.88 -10.18
N PHE A 69 -25.82 -3.04 -10.29
CA PHE A 69 -24.50 -3.23 -10.89
C PHE A 69 -24.57 -4.35 -11.92
N ASP A 70 -23.78 -4.25 -12.99
CA ASP A 70 -23.69 -5.28 -14.02
C ASP A 70 -22.29 -5.89 -14.03
N SER A 71 -22.20 -7.21 -13.87
CA SER A 71 -20.95 -7.95 -13.91
C SER A 71 -20.22 -7.87 -15.27
N SER A 72 -20.93 -7.53 -16.35
CA SER A 72 -20.34 -7.30 -17.67
C SER A 72 -19.31 -6.16 -17.67
N ALA A 73 -19.42 -5.24 -16.71
CA ALA A 73 -18.47 -4.15 -16.52
C ALA A 73 -17.03 -4.65 -16.27
N PHE A 74 -16.86 -5.82 -15.65
CA PHE A 74 -15.53 -6.42 -15.44
C PHE A 74 -14.86 -6.80 -16.74
N GLY A 75 -15.61 -7.27 -17.76
CA GLY A 75 -15.06 -7.62 -19.07
C GLY A 75 -14.35 -6.43 -19.74
N GLY A 76 -14.74 -5.19 -19.42
CA GLY A 76 -14.06 -3.97 -19.88
C GLY A 76 -12.60 -3.88 -19.40
N LEU A 77 -12.28 -4.38 -18.21
CA LEU A 77 -10.91 -4.40 -17.69
C LEU A 77 -10.02 -5.41 -18.43
N ALA A 78 -10.55 -6.61 -18.69
CA ALA A 78 -9.84 -7.60 -19.50
C ALA A 78 -9.58 -7.07 -20.92
N ALA A 79 -10.57 -6.37 -21.49
CA ALA A 79 -10.46 -5.79 -22.83
C ALA A 79 -9.41 -4.68 -22.88
N LEU A 80 -9.32 -3.86 -21.82
CA LEU A 80 -8.36 -2.76 -21.71
C LEU A 80 -6.91 -3.24 -21.83
N ILE A 81 -6.62 -4.45 -21.34
CA ILE A 81 -5.27 -5.05 -21.42
C ILE A 81 -5.12 -6.09 -22.54
N GLY A 82 -6.09 -6.15 -23.47
CA GLY A 82 -6.02 -6.98 -24.66
C GLY A 82 -6.33 -8.46 -24.45
N LEU A 83 -6.94 -8.85 -23.32
CA LEU A 83 -7.27 -10.24 -23.00
C LEU A 83 -8.72 -10.64 -23.33
N GLY A 84 -9.38 -9.87 -24.19
CA GLY A 84 -10.79 -10.06 -24.56
C GLY A 84 -11.76 -9.54 -23.51
N SER A 85 -13.05 -9.84 -23.64
CA SER A 85 -14.13 -9.30 -22.79
C SER A 85 -14.64 -10.31 -21.75
N ASP A 86 -13.75 -11.16 -21.23
CA ASP A 86 -14.13 -12.18 -20.24
C ASP A 86 -14.33 -11.55 -18.85
N ASN A 87 -15.51 -11.72 -18.27
CA ASN A 87 -15.87 -11.11 -16.99
C ASN A 87 -15.08 -11.68 -15.82
N LEU A 88 -14.76 -12.98 -15.83
CA LEU A 88 -14.03 -13.62 -14.76
C LEU A 88 -12.57 -13.12 -14.76
N LEU A 89 -11.95 -13.06 -15.92
CA LEU A 89 -10.61 -12.51 -16.08
C LEU A 89 -10.56 -11.04 -15.69
N GLY A 90 -11.57 -10.27 -16.10
CA GLY A 90 -11.78 -8.89 -15.66
C GLY A 90 -11.88 -8.74 -14.15
N TYR A 91 -12.63 -9.63 -13.49
CA TYR A 91 -12.75 -9.65 -12.03
C TYR A 91 -11.42 -10.02 -11.34
N VAL A 92 -10.63 -10.95 -11.91
CA VAL A 92 -9.29 -11.28 -11.39
C VAL A 92 -8.36 -10.09 -11.49
N ILE A 93 -8.39 -9.33 -12.59
CA ILE A 93 -7.62 -8.10 -12.77
C ILE A 93 -8.08 -7.04 -11.77
N PHE A 94 -9.39 -6.84 -11.63
CA PHE A 94 -9.98 -5.94 -10.64
C PHE A 94 -9.50 -6.28 -9.24
N PHE A 95 -9.57 -7.55 -8.86
CA PHE A 95 -9.19 -8.02 -7.54
C PHE A 95 -7.69 -7.88 -7.31
N GLY A 96 -6.88 -8.24 -8.30
CA GLY A 96 -5.42 -8.09 -8.28
C GLY A 96 -5.00 -6.63 -8.13
N GLY A 97 -5.61 -5.71 -8.88
CA GLY A 97 -5.37 -4.27 -8.74
C GLY A 97 -5.86 -3.73 -7.39
N GLY A 98 -7.00 -4.22 -6.92
CA GLY A 98 -7.57 -4.03 -5.58
C GLY A 98 -6.59 -4.34 -4.47
N MET A 99 -5.89 -5.47 -4.58
CA MET A 99 -4.95 -5.91 -3.55
C MET A 99 -3.54 -5.35 -3.71
N THR A 100 -3.13 -4.83 -4.87
CA THR A 100 -1.72 -4.41 -5.09
C THR A 100 -1.60 -2.93 -5.43
N THR A 101 -2.11 -2.52 -6.58
CA THR A 101 -1.96 -1.15 -7.11
C THR A 101 -2.53 -0.10 -6.16
N TRP A 102 -3.76 -0.31 -5.67
CA TRP A 102 -4.42 0.68 -4.82
C TRP A 102 -3.79 0.82 -3.42
N PRO A 103 -3.40 -0.26 -2.72
CA PRO A 103 -2.67 -0.15 -1.45
C PRO A 103 -1.32 0.54 -1.59
N LEU A 104 -0.56 0.25 -2.65
CA LEU A 104 0.71 0.92 -2.90
C LEU A 104 0.52 2.42 -3.11
N LEU A 105 -0.48 2.80 -3.91
CA LEU A 105 -0.83 4.21 -4.12
C LEU A 105 -1.29 4.87 -2.81
N PHE A 106 -2.09 4.17 -2.00
CA PHE A 106 -2.53 4.66 -0.70
C PHE A 106 -1.34 4.98 0.20
N VAL A 107 -0.38 4.06 0.33
CA VAL A 107 0.84 4.28 1.13
C VAL A 107 1.61 5.51 0.65
N SER A 108 1.69 5.76 -0.66
CA SER A 108 2.40 6.91 -1.21
C SER A 108 1.71 8.27 -0.96
N VAL A 109 0.39 8.29 -0.78
CA VAL A 109 -0.38 9.55 -0.73
C VAL A 109 -1.07 9.81 0.60
N GLN A 110 -1.15 8.82 1.49
CA GLN A 110 -1.96 8.89 2.72
C GLN A 110 -1.59 10.03 3.66
N GLU A 111 -0.33 10.48 3.66
CA GLU A 111 0.13 11.59 4.50
C GLU A 111 -0.51 12.93 4.13
N PHE A 112 -0.96 13.07 2.89
CA PHE A 112 -1.63 14.26 2.37
C PHE A 112 -3.15 14.20 2.53
N LEU A 113 -3.70 13.06 2.96
CA LEU A 113 -5.14 12.87 3.04
C LEU A 113 -5.71 13.35 4.38
N PRO A 114 -6.93 13.90 4.39
CA PRO A 114 -7.57 14.31 5.63
C PRO A 114 -7.95 13.08 6.47
N GLY A 115 -7.72 13.20 7.78
CA GLY A 115 -8.04 12.18 8.78
C GLY A 115 -6.92 12.03 9.81
N SER A 116 -7.31 11.92 11.09
CA SER A 116 -6.37 11.66 12.19
C SER A 116 -5.97 10.20 12.32
N MET A 117 -6.80 9.28 11.80
CA MET A 117 -6.57 7.82 11.80
C MET A 117 -6.39 7.33 10.36
N LEU A 118 -5.65 6.25 10.19
CA LEU A 118 -5.37 5.68 8.86
C LEU A 118 -6.66 5.19 8.19
N ALA A 119 -7.60 4.67 8.98
CA ALA A 119 -8.94 4.31 8.51
C ALA A 119 -9.68 5.47 7.81
N PHE A 120 -9.66 6.67 8.41
CA PHE A 120 -10.32 7.85 7.82
C PHE A 120 -9.57 8.39 6.60
N ARG A 121 -8.24 8.35 6.60
CA ARG A 121 -7.44 8.64 5.40
C ARG A 121 -7.78 7.68 4.26
N GLY A 122 -7.98 6.39 4.58
CA GLY A 122 -8.43 5.38 3.64
C GLY A 122 -9.82 5.68 3.04
N VAL A 123 -10.78 6.14 3.85
CA VAL A 123 -12.10 6.58 3.36
C VAL A 123 -11.96 7.77 2.40
N SER A 124 -11.11 8.74 2.73
CA SER A 124 -10.82 9.89 1.86
C SER A 124 -10.20 9.45 0.53
N PHE A 125 -9.19 8.57 0.57
CA PHE A 125 -8.59 7.96 -0.61
C PHE A 125 -9.63 7.23 -1.48
N ALA A 126 -10.48 6.43 -0.85
CA ALA A 126 -11.47 5.64 -1.53
C ALA A 126 -12.57 6.51 -2.16
N THR A 127 -12.89 7.65 -1.57
CA THR A 127 -13.82 8.62 -2.14
C THR A 127 -13.26 9.24 -3.44
N ILE A 128 -11.95 9.51 -3.48
CA ILE A 128 -11.28 10.02 -4.69
C ILE A 128 -11.30 8.94 -5.78
N THR A 129 -10.84 7.73 -5.46
CA THR A 129 -10.76 6.62 -6.44
C THR A 129 -12.14 6.15 -6.93
N TRP A 130 -13.17 6.26 -6.09
CA TRP A 130 -14.56 6.01 -6.46
C TRP A 130 -15.01 6.83 -7.68
N THR A 131 -14.55 8.08 -7.82
CA THR A 131 -14.92 8.90 -8.99
C THR A 131 -14.47 8.27 -10.32
N GLY A 132 -13.28 7.64 -10.33
CA GLY A 132 -12.80 6.87 -11.48
C GLY A 132 -13.60 5.60 -11.69
N PHE A 133 -13.99 4.91 -10.61
CA PHE A 133 -14.81 3.71 -10.67
C PHE A 133 -16.17 3.97 -11.32
N ILE A 134 -16.86 5.07 -10.96
CA ILE A 134 -18.18 5.40 -11.53
C ILE A 134 -18.12 5.39 -13.05
N GLY A 135 -17.12 6.03 -13.64
CA GLY A 135 -16.97 6.11 -15.09
C GLY A 135 -16.52 4.78 -15.71
N ALA A 136 -15.56 4.09 -15.09
CA ALA A 136 -14.97 2.86 -15.62
C ALA A 136 -15.95 1.68 -15.64
N PHE A 137 -16.90 1.62 -14.69
CA PHE A 137 -17.84 0.51 -14.55
C PHE A 137 -19.29 0.88 -14.92
N TYR A 138 -19.50 2.06 -15.51
CA TYR A 138 -20.81 2.44 -16.03
C TYR A 138 -21.13 1.64 -17.29
N THR A 139 -22.29 0.96 -17.30
CA THR A 139 -22.74 0.14 -18.44
C THR A 139 -24.07 0.62 -19.01
N GLY A 140 -24.52 1.83 -18.65
CA GLY A 140 -25.78 2.40 -19.14
C GLY A 140 -26.93 2.37 -18.13
N GLN A 141 -26.64 2.20 -16.84
CA GLN A 141 -27.65 2.26 -15.78
C GLN A 141 -28.44 3.57 -15.84
N SER A 142 -29.76 3.50 -15.61
CA SER A 142 -30.63 4.69 -15.61
C SER A 142 -31.68 4.62 -14.49
N GLY A 143 -32.33 5.76 -14.20
CA GLY A 143 -33.36 5.85 -13.17
C GLY A 143 -32.86 5.39 -11.79
N LEU A 144 -33.63 4.52 -11.13
CA LEU A 144 -33.30 4.01 -9.79
C LEU A 144 -32.02 3.16 -9.79
N ALA A 145 -31.74 2.43 -10.89
CA ALA A 145 -30.53 1.61 -11.00
C ALA A 145 -29.27 2.47 -11.03
N LEU A 146 -29.32 3.67 -11.64
CA LEU A 146 -28.21 4.62 -11.61
C LEU A 146 -27.96 5.15 -10.20
N VAL A 147 -29.01 5.50 -9.47
CA VAL A 147 -28.88 5.96 -8.07
C VAL A 147 -28.32 4.84 -7.21
N GLY A 148 -28.84 3.62 -7.36
CA GLY A 148 -28.35 2.43 -6.67
C GLY A 148 -26.88 2.14 -6.98
N TYR A 149 -26.49 2.22 -8.25
CA TYR A 149 -25.11 2.07 -8.72
C TYR A 149 -24.16 3.06 -8.01
N VAL A 150 -24.50 4.35 -8.05
CA VAL A 150 -23.68 5.43 -7.49
C VAL A 150 -23.56 5.29 -5.97
N VAL A 151 -24.67 5.05 -5.27
CA VAL A 151 -24.68 4.95 -3.80
C VAL A 151 -24.00 3.66 -3.34
N CYS A 152 -24.32 2.51 -3.91
CA CYS A 152 -23.71 1.25 -3.49
C CYS A 152 -22.22 1.18 -3.85
N SER A 153 -21.81 1.71 -5.00
CA SER A 153 -20.38 1.80 -5.32
C SER A 153 -19.65 2.72 -4.34
N LEU A 154 -20.24 3.86 -3.93
CA LEU A 154 -19.64 4.74 -2.93
C LEU A 154 -19.46 4.02 -1.59
N VAL A 155 -20.50 3.33 -1.12
CA VAL A 155 -20.44 2.54 0.12
C VAL A 155 -19.40 1.42 0.01
N ALA A 156 -19.31 0.75 -1.15
CA ALA A 156 -18.29 -0.27 -1.40
C ALA A 156 -16.86 0.30 -1.29
N HIS A 157 -16.64 1.52 -1.81
CA HIS A 157 -15.35 2.20 -1.71
C HIS A 157 -15.06 2.64 -0.28
N TRP A 158 -16.03 3.16 0.46
CA TRP A 158 -15.82 3.46 1.88
C TRP A 158 -15.48 2.22 2.69
N ALA A 159 -16.16 1.10 2.44
CA ALA A 159 -15.83 -0.18 3.08
C ALA A 159 -14.41 -0.64 2.73
N TYR A 160 -14.00 -0.52 1.46
CA TYR A 160 -12.63 -0.76 1.00
C TYR A 160 -11.62 0.10 1.75
N GLY A 161 -11.78 1.42 1.68
CA GLY A 161 -10.82 2.39 2.23
C GLY A 161 -10.71 2.31 3.75
N PHE A 162 -11.84 2.17 4.44
CA PHE A 162 -11.86 1.99 5.88
C PHE A 162 -11.12 0.71 6.29
N THR A 163 -11.39 -0.41 5.60
CA THR A 163 -10.74 -1.69 5.89
C THR A 163 -9.25 -1.64 5.59
N LEU A 164 -8.87 -1.07 4.44
CA LEU A 164 -7.47 -0.87 4.03
C LEU A 164 -6.70 -0.11 5.12
N GLY A 165 -7.19 1.06 5.52
CA GLY A 165 -6.55 1.89 6.53
C GLY A 165 -6.50 1.20 7.90
N SER A 166 -7.60 0.58 8.34
CA SER A 166 -7.66 -0.12 9.64
C SER A 166 -6.68 -1.29 9.72
N VAL A 167 -6.55 -2.08 8.64
CA VAL A 167 -5.64 -3.22 8.61
C VAL A 167 -4.19 -2.74 8.58
N PHE A 168 -3.87 -1.70 7.82
CA PHE A 168 -2.54 -1.09 7.85
C PHE A 168 -2.18 -0.58 9.26
N GLU A 169 -3.08 0.16 9.90
CA GLU A 169 -2.88 0.70 11.25
C GLU A 169 -2.60 -0.43 12.25
N TYR A 170 -3.40 -1.51 12.20
CA TYR A 170 -3.19 -2.69 13.04
C TYR A 170 -1.81 -3.34 12.83
N PHE A 171 -1.33 -3.45 11.59
CA PHE A 171 -0.02 -4.05 11.33
C PHE A 171 1.15 -3.14 11.71
N LEU A 172 1.02 -1.81 11.54
CA LEU A 172 2.03 -0.85 11.98
C LEU A 172 2.22 -0.89 13.51
N GLU A 173 1.13 -0.87 14.27
CA GLU A 173 1.17 -0.96 15.74
C GLU A 173 1.86 -2.26 16.21
N ARG A 174 1.61 -3.37 15.53
CA ARG A 174 2.15 -4.71 15.84
C ARG A 174 3.63 -4.84 15.49
N VAL A 175 4.11 -4.15 14.46
CA VAL A 175 5.52 -4.13 14.07
C VAL A 175 6.32 -3.31 15.09
N ASP A 176 5.81 -2.15 15.49
CA ASP A 176 6.47 -1.29 16.49
C ASP A 176 6.60 -1.99 17.84
N THR A 177 5.56 -2.70 18.30
CA THR A 177 5.62 -3.44 19.58
C THR A 177 6.59 -4.62 19.59
N ARG A 178 6.97 -5.17 18.43
CA ARG A 178 7.90 -6.32 18.35
C ARG A 178 9.35 -5.93 18.08
N ILE A 179 9.62 -4.74 17.56
CA ILE A 179 10.97 -4.27 17.21
C ILE A 179 11.45 -3.16 18.16
N GLY A 180 10.54 -2.40 18.79
CA GLY A 180 10.86 -1.26 19.64
C GLY A 180 10.31 -1.39 21.06
N GLY A 181 10.94 -2.21 21.89
CA GLY A 181 10.81 -2.11 23.34
C GLY A 181 11.53 -0.87 23.87
N ARG A 182 11.00 0.33 23.64
CA ARG A 182 11.36 1.50 24.44
C ARG A 182 10.10 2.04 25.11
N PRO A 183 10.04 2.07 26.46
CA PRO A 183 8.90 2.65 27.14
C PRO A 183 8.79 4.13 26.78
N ARG A 184 7.56 4.56 26.53
CA ARG A 184 7.19 5.97 26.38
C ARG A 184 7.47 6.64 27.74
N VAL A 185 8.51 7.46 27.81
CA VAL A 185 8.71 8.36 28.95
C VAL A 185 7.65 9.45 28.85
N GLU A 186 6.73 9.43 29.80
CA GLU A 186 5.77 10.50 30.08
C GLU A 186 6.48 11.78 30.54
#